data_AF-A0A439GLN5-F1
#
_entry.id   AF-A0A439GLN5-F1
#
_cell.length_a   1.000
_cell.length_b   1.000
_cell.length_c   1.000
_cell.angle_alpha   90.00
_cell.angle_beta   90.00
_cell.angle_gamma   90.00
#
_symmetry.space_group_name_H-M   'P 1'
#
loop_
_entity.id
_entity.type
_entity.pdbx_description
1 polymer ?
#
loop_
_entity_poly.entity_id
_entity_poly.type
_entity_poly.pdbx_seq_one_letter_code
_entity_poly.pdbx_strand_id
1 'polypeptide(L)' 'MTKLGADLIQAMSEALADAQGKHVPGIKVHGVDVGAVDAKAIRKKLDLTQDEMSTVLGTSPSGHKKW' A
#
# COMPACT_ATOMS: atom_id res chain seq x y z
N MET A 1 2.07 37.64 -4.78
CA MET A 1 1.72 36.21 -4.97
C MET A 1 2.25 35.44 -3.77
N THR A 2 1.43 34.64 -3.09
CA THR A 2 1.86 33.87 -1.92
C THR A 2 2.79 32.75 -2.39
N LYS A 3 3.94 32.59 -1.72
CA LYS A 3 4.96 31.57 -2.03
C LYS A 3 4.35 30.18 -2.19
N LEU A 4 3.39 29.84 -1.33
CA LEU A 4 2.63 28.59 -1.38
C LEU A 4 1.94 28.34 -2.73
N GLY A 5 1.30 29.35 -3.33
CA GLY A 5 0.57 29.16 -4.58
C GLY A 5 1.50 28.88 -5.75
N ALA A 6 2.66 29.54 -5.79
CA ALA A 6 3.69 29.28 -6.78
C ALA A 6 4.30 27.87 -6.61
N ASP A 7 4.61 27.50 -5.37
CA ASP A 7 5.18 26.18 -5.03
C ASP A 7 4.20 25.04 -5.41
N LEU A 8 2.90 25.24 -5.18
CA LEU A 8 1.88 24.24 -5.53
C LEU A 8 1.73 24.04 -7.04
N ILE A 9 1.67 25.13 -7.81
CA ILE A 9 1.55 25.07 -9.28
C ILE A 9 2.79 24.37 -9.89
N GLN A 10 3.98 24.68 -9.36
CA GLN A 10 5.21 24.02 -9.78
C GLN A 10 5.16 22.51 -9.49
N ALA A 11 4.81 22.11 -8.26
CA ALA A 11 4.74 20.69 -7.87
C ALA A 11 3.74 19.89 -8.73
N MET A 12 2.57 20.48 -9.05
CA MET A 12 1.59 19.82 -9.93
C MET A 12 2.09 19.67 -11.37
N SER A 13 2.84 20.66 -11.87
CA SER A 13 3.42 20.61 -13.22
C SER A 13 4.52 19.53 -13.31
N GLU A 14 5.34 19.39 -12.27
CA GLU A 14 6.35 18.35 -12.14
C GLU A 14 5.71 16.95 -12.07
N ALA A 15 4.64 16.78 -11.28
CA ALA A 15 3.88 15.53 -11.21
C ALA A 15 3.23 15.13 -12.55
N LEU A 16 2.70 16.10 -13.30
CA LEU A 16 2.15 15.86 -14.64
C LEU A 16 3.22 15.38 -15.62
N ALA A 17 4.40 16.01 -15.59
CA ALA A 17 5.51 15.63 -16.45
C ALA A 17 6.01 14.21 -16.15
N ASP A 18 6.10 13.84 -14.88
CA ASP A 18 6.41 12.47 -14.43
C ASP A 18 5.38 11.46 -14.96
N ALA A 19 4.09 11.75 -14.81
CA ALA A 19 2.99 10.90 -15.30
C ALA A 19 2.99 10.75 -16.84
N GLN A 20 3.51 11.75 -17.56
CA GLN A 20 3.70 11.70 -19.02
C GLN A 20 4.97 10.96 -19.45
N GLY A 21 5.75 10.41 -18.52
CA GLY A 21 7.00 9.71 -18.79
C GLY A 21 8.16 10.64 -19.14
N LYS A 22 8.03 11.95 -18.86
CA LYS A 22 9.13 12.91 -19.04
C LYS A 22 10.04 12.84 -17.82
N HIS A 23 11.34 12.87 -18.04
CA HIS A 23 12.30 12.92 -16.94
C HIS A 23 12.25 14.28 -16.24
N VAL A 24 11.86 14.28 -14.97
CA VAL A 24 11.88 15.47 -14.11
C VAL A 24 13.00 15.32 -13.08
N PRO A 25 14.02 16.19 -13.09
CA PRO A 25 15.12 16.13 -12.13
C PRO A 25 14.62 16.25 -10.68
N GLY A 26 15.10 15.37 -9.81
CA GLY A 26 14.81 15.44 -8.37
C GLY A 26 13.55 14.69 -7.89
N ILE A 27 12.76 14.11 -8.79
CA ILE A 27 11.66 13.21 -8.40
C ILE A 27 12.24 11.94 -7.76
N LYS A 28 11.69 11.59 -6.60
CA LYS A 28 11.97 10.32 -5.90
C LYS A 28 10.73 9.44 -5.95
N VAL A 29 10.83 8.35 -6.70
CA VAL A 29 9.78 7.34 -6.76
C VAL A 29 10.07 6.28 -5.71
N HIS A 30 9.12 6.06 -4.79
CA HIS A 30 9.17 4.98 -3.82
C HIS A 30 8.16 3.90 -4.23
N GLY A 31 8.65 2.84 -4.88
CA GLY A 31 7.86 1.63 -5.11
C GLY A 31 7.76 0.83 -3.82
N VAL A 32 6.55 0.71 -3.27
CA VAL A 32 6.29 -0.16 -2.12
C VAL A 32 5.54 -1.38 -2.62
N ASP A 33 6.23 -2.53 -2.67
CA ASP A 33 5.57 -3.80 -2.93
C ASP A 33 4.86 -4.25 -1.65
N VAL A 34 3.53 -4.14 -1.66
CA VAL A 34 2.70 -4.70 -0.61
C VAL A 34 2.34 -6.11 -1.05
N GLY A 35 3.22 -7.05 -0.78
CA GLY A 35 3.05 -8.44 -1.20
C GLY A 35 1.69 -8.99 -0.77
N ALA A 36 1.03 -9.73 -1.66
CA ALA A 36 -0.19 -10.44 -1.32
C ALA A 36 0.15 -11.62 -0.39
N VAL A 37 -0.39 -11.60 0.82
CA VAL A 37 -0.20 -12.67 1.80
C VAL A 37 -1.27 -13.74 1.61
N ASP A 38 -0.88 -14.96 1.26
CA ASP A 38 -1.81 -16.10 1.22
C ASP A 38 -2.09 -16.60 2.64
N ALA A 39 -3.12 -16.01 3.26
CA ALA A 39 -3.57 -16.36 4.60
C ALA A 39 -3.96 -17.85 4.72
N LYS A 40 -4.46 -18.48 3.65
CA LYS A 40 -4.87 -19.88 3.63
C LYS A 40 -3.65 -20.81 3.64
N ALA A 41 -2.62 -20.50 2.87
CA ALA A 41 -1.36 -21.24 2.89
C ALA A 41 -0.68 -21.16 4.25
N ILE A 42 -0.66 -19.98 4.88
CA ILE A 42 -0.09 -19.81 6.22
C ILE A 42 -0.86 -20.63 7.25
N ARG A 43 -2.20 -20.53 7.26
CA ARG A 43 -3.04 -21.32 8.16
C ARG A 43 -2.81 -22.82 8.02
N LYS A 44 -2.70 -23.33 6.77
CA LYS A 44 -2.42 -24.74 6.51
C LYS A 44 -1.03 -25.16 7.00
N LYS A 45 -0.01 -24.31 6.86
CA LYS A 45 1.34 -24.60 7.37
C LYS A 45 1.40 -24.68 8.89
N LEU A 46 0.55 -23.91 9.57
CA LEU A 46 0.47 -23.86 11.02
C LEU A 46 -0.48 -24.92 11.61
N ASP A 47 -1.13 -25.72 10.76
CA ASP A 47 -2.14 -26.72 11.14
C ASP A 47 -3.27 -26.15 12.01
N LEU A 48 -3.66 -24.89 11.72
CA LEU A 48 -4.71 -24.21 12.47
C LEU A 48 -6.04 -24.28 11.75
N THR A 49 -7.10 -24.44 12.53
CA THR A 49 -8.44 -24.11 12.09
C THR A 49 -8.59 -22.60 11.90
N GLN A 50 -9.67 -22.19 11.23
CA GLN A 50 -9.91 -20.78 10.97
C GLN A 50 -10.20 -19.99 12.25
N ASP A 51 -10.86 -20.63 13.21
CA ASP A 51 -11.20 -20.01 14.49
C ASP A 51 -9.94 -19.83 15.35
N GLU A 52 -9.08 -20.85 15.41
CA GLU A 52 -7.79 -20.77 16.11
C GLU A 52 -6.88 -19.68 15.52
N MET A 53 -6.80 -19.62 14.19
CA MET A 53 -6.03 -18.57 13.50
C MET A 53 -6.58 -17.16 13.82
N SER A 54 -7.91 -17.01 13.91
CA SER A 54 -8.52 -15.72 14.25
C SER A 54 -8.20 -15.29 15.68
N THR A 55 -8.16 -16.22 16.65
CA THR A 55 -7.73 -15.97 18.02
C THR A 55 -6.27 -15.54 18.09
N VAL A 56 -5.37 -16.22 17.37
CA VAL A 56 -3.93 -15.88 17.32
C VAL A 56 -3.71 -14.48 16.76
N LEU A 57 -4.44 -14.12 15.70
CA LEU A 57 -4.34 -12.81 15.06
C LEU A 57 -5.08 -11.69 15.81
N GLY A 58 -5.83 -12.01 16.87
CA GLY A 58 -6.62 -11.04 17.62
C GLY A 58 -7.78 -10.44 16.81
N THR A 59 -8.33 -11.19 15.85
CA THR A 59 -9.44 -10.75 14.98
C THR A 59 -10.67 -11.61 15.21
N SER A 60 -11.83 -11.17 14.71
CA SER A 60 -13.02 -12.03 14.69
C SER A 60 -12.92 -13.11 13.60
N PRO A 61 -13.49 -14.31 13.81
CA PRO A 61 -13.56 -15.34 12.76
C PRO A 61 -14.22 -14.85 11.47
N SER A 62 -15.23 -13.98 11.60
CA SER A 62 -15.93 -13.38 10.46
C SER A 62 -15.10 -12.34 9.71
N GLY A 63 -14.19 -11.63 10.40
CA GLY A 63 -13.21 -10.74 9.79
C GLY A 63 -12.14 -11.52 9.04
N HIS A 64 -11.59 -12.55 9.68
CA HIS A 64 -10.58 -13.42 9.05
C HIS A 64 -11.12 -14.18 7.82
N LYS A 65 -12.41 -14.55 7.80
CA LYS A 65 -13.06 -15.19 6.64
C LYS A 65 -13.13 -14.32 5.38
N LYS A 66 -13.01 -13.00 5.51
CA LYS A 66 -13.09 -12.06 4.38
C LYS A 66 -11.74 -11.79 3.71
N TRP A 67 -10.65 -12.23 4.35
CA TRP A 67 -9.30 -12.18 3.82
C TRP A 67 -9.02 -13.45 3.01
#